data_AF-A0A2V9J3D2-F1
#
_entry.id   AF-A0A2V9J3D2-F1
#
_cell.length_a   1.000
_cell.length_b   1.000
_cell.length_c   1.000
_cell.angle_alpha   90.00
_cell.angle_beta   90.00
_cell.angle_gamma   90.00
#
_symmetry.space_group_name_H-M   'P 1'
#
loop_
_entity.id
_entity.type
_entity.pdbx_description
1 polymer ?
#
loop_
_entity_poly.entity_id
_entity_poly.type
_entity_poly.pdbx_seq_one_letter_code
_entity_poly.pdbx_strand_id
1 'polypeptide(L)' 'MTLVVKIGGHAVEDARRRRGVARQIAELGRRGHRVVVVHGGGKLLTETLARLNIPTKFRQGLR' A
#
# COMPACT_ATOMS: atom_id res chain seq x y z
N MET A 1 15.25 -16.76 2.74
CA MET A 1 14.03 -16.65 3.58
C MET A 1 12.92 -15.94 2.81
N THR A 2 11.67 -16.15 3.20
CA THR A 2 10.51 -15.45 2.65
C THR A 2 10.13 -14.28 3.56
N LEU A 3 9.95 -13.09 2.99
CA LEU A 3 9.57 -11.87 3.71
C LEU A 3 8.22 -11.37 3.20
N VAL A 4 7.25 -11.17 4.10
CA VAL A 4 5.96 -10.55 3.77
C VAL A 4 5.98 -9.11 4.27
N VAL A 5 5.88 -8.15 3.35
CA VAL A 5 5.98 -6.72 3.65
C VAL A 5 4.62 -6.06 3.42
N LYS A 6 3.99 -5.61 4.52
CA LYS A 6 2.78 -4.78 4.45
C LYS A 6 3.19 -3.31 4.28
N ILE A 7 2.83 -2.73 3.14
CA ILE A 7 2.98 -1.29 2.92
C ILE A 7 1.68 -0.58 3.33
N GLY A 8 1.79 0.36 4.27
CA GLY A 8 0.70 1.23 4.73
C GLY A 8 0.43 2.39 3.78
N GLY A 9 -0.77 3.00 3.87
CA GLY A 9 -1.24 4.03 2.93
C GLY A 9 -0.28 5.19 2.70
N HIS A 10 0.28 5.76 3.77
CA HIS A 10 1.22 6.89 3.66
C HIS A 10 2.48 6.60 2.82
N ALA A 11 2.97 5.36 2.82
CA ALA A 11 4.13 4.97 2.03
C ALA A 11 3.78 4.71 0.56
N VAL A 12 2.50 4.39 0.29
CA VAL A 12 1.98 4.17 -1.07
C VAL A 12 1.48 5.46 -1.71
N GLU A 13 1.18 6.53 -0.96
CA GLU A 13 0.56 7.74 -1.51
C GLU A 13 1.55 8.81 -1.98
N ASP A 14 2.69 8.95 -1.30
CA ASP A 14 3.73 9.89 -1.71
C ASP A 14 4.70 9.25 -2.72
N ALA A 15 4.94 9.95 -3.84
CA ALA A 15 5.76 9.42 -4.93
C ALA A 15 7.23 9.22 -4.54
N ARG A 16 7.78 10.06 -3.66
CA ARG A 16 9.18 9.92 -3.21
C ARG A 16 9.31 8.71 -2.27
N ARG A 17 8.40 8.57 -1.30
CA ARG A 17 8.35 7.43 -0.38
C ARG A 17 8.10 6.11 -1.10
N ARG A 18 7.14 6.07 -2.05
CA ARG A 18 6.90 4.90 -2.91
C ARG A 18 8.18 4.41 -3.58
N ARG A 19 8.94 5.33 -4.20
CA ARG A 19 10.21 4.99 -4.86
C ARG A 19 11.25 4.49 -3.86
N GLY A 20 11.33 5.08 -2.67
CA GLY A 20 12.21 4.61 -1.60
C GLY A 20 11.90 3.18 -1.18
N VAL A 21 10.63 2.88 -0.89
CA VAL A 21 10.18 1.55 -0.48
C VAL A 21 10.40 0.52 -1.60
N ALA A 22 10.10 0.87 -2.85
CA ALA A 22 10.35 -0.01 -4.00
C ALA A 22 11.84 -0.36 -4.15
N ARG A 23 12.75 0.61 -3.93
CA ARG A 23 14.20 0.35 -3.95
C ARG A 23 14.64 -0.61 -2.85
N GLN A 24 14.12 -0.43 -1.63
CA GLN A 24 14.43 -1.31 -0.50
C GLN A 24 13.93 -2.75 -0.76
N ILE A 25 12.72 -2.91 -1.31
CA ILE A 25 12.17 -4.23 -1.68
C ILE A 25 13.04 -4.89 -2.76
N ALA A 26 13.45 -4.13 -3.79
CA ALA A 26 14.33 -4.65 -4.83
C ALA A 26 15.69 -5.09 -4.26
N GLU A 27 16.24 -4.33 -3.31
CA GLU A 27 17.49 -4.69 -2.63
C GLU A 27 17.38 -5.97 -1.82
N LEU A 28 16.26 -6.18 -1.10
CA LEU A 28 16.00 -7.44 -0.41
C LEU A 28 15.96 -8.62 -1.40
N GLY A 29 15.34 -8.44 -2.57
CA GLY A 29 15.35 -9.43 -3.65
C GLY A 29 16.76 -9.75 -4.14
N ARG A 30 17.59 -8.72 -4.37
CA ARG A 30 19.01 -8.89 -4.79
C ARG A 30 19.85 -9.62 -3.75
N ARG A 31 19.51 -9.51 -2.45
CA ARG A 31 20.16 -10.25 -1.35
C ARG A 31 19.67 -11.70 -1.21
N GLY A 32 18.85 -12.19 -2.13
CA GLY A 32 18.37 -13.58 -2.15
C GLY A 32 17.12 -13.83 -1.32
N HIS A 33 16.42 -12.78 -0.87
CA HIS A 33 15.13 -12.94 -0.18
C HIS A 33 13.98 -13.07 -1.19
N ARG A 34 13.04 -13.96 -0.90
CA ARG A 34 11.75 -13.99 -1.60
C ARG A 34 10.80 -13.01 -0.93
N VAL A 35 10.52 -11.88 -1.58
CA VAL A 35 9.68 -10.82 -1.00
C VAL A 35 8.26 -10.91 -1.56
N VAL A 36 7.26 -10.92 -0.67
CA VAL A 36 5.84 -10.79 -0.99
C VAL A 36 5.36 -9.46 -0.46
N VAL A 37 4.78 -8.63 -1.33
CA VAL A 37 4.32 -7.28 -0.97
C VAL A 37 2.81 -7.26 -0.86
N VAL A 38 2.31 -6.69 0.23
CA VAL A 38 0.87 -6.47 0.47
C VAL A 38 0.63 -4.97 0.65
N HIS A 39 -0.24 -4.36 -0.15
CA HIS A 39 -0.59 -2.94 -0.01
C HIS A 39 -2.08 -2.75 0.27
N GLY A 40 -2.45 -1.57 0.76
CA GLY A 40 -3.86 -1.16 0.84
C GLY A 40 -4.25 -0.31 -0.37
N GLY A 41 -5.52 0.08 -0.46
CA GLY A 41 -6.03 0.98 -1.51
C GLY A 41 -7.11 1.96 -1.02
N GLY A 42 -7.25 2.11 0.30
CA GLY A 42 -8.42 2.76 0.91
C GLY A 42 -8.66 4.20 0.45
N LYS A 43 -7.60 4.99 0.20
CA LYS A 43 -7.75 6.37 -0.28
C LYS A 43 -8.26 6.43 -1.71
N LEU A 44 -7.66 5.70 -2.64
CA LEU A 44 -8.12 5.65 -4.04
C LEU A 44 -9.56 5.14 -4.12
N LEU A 45 -9.92 4.18 -3.27
CA LEU A 45 -11.30 3.73 -3.13
C LEU A 45 -12.22 4.86 -2.64
N THR A 46 -11.85 5.60 -1.59
CA THR A 46 -12.63 6.77 -1.13
C THR A 46 -12.85 7.78 -2.25
N GLU A 47 -11.78 8.15 -2.96
CA GLU A 47 -11.82 9.12 -4.07
C GLU A 47 -12.73 8.63 -5.20
N THR A 48 -12.66 7.33 -5.51
CA THR A 48 -13.50 6.70 -6.53
C THR A 48 -14.98 6.72 -6.12
N LEU A 49 -15.30 6.32 -4.88
CA LEU A 49 -16.68 6.33 -4.38
C LEU A 49 -17.25 7.75 -4.33
N ALA A 50 -16.45 8.74 -3.94
CA ALA A 50 -16.86 10.15 -3.95
C ALA A 50 -17.22 10.62 -5.36
N ARG A 51 -16.44 10.28 -6.38
CA ARG A 51 -16.74 10.59 -7.80
C ARG A 51 -18.03 9.94 -8.30
N LEU A 52 -18.44 8.82 -7.71
CA LEU A 52 -19.66 8.10 -8.03
C LEU A 52 -20.85 8.51 -7.15
N ASN A 53 -20.69 9.52 -6.29
CA ASN A 53 -21.68 9.93 -5.29
C ASN A 53 -22.10 8.79 -4.34
N ILE A 54 -21.20 7.85 -4.06
CA ILE A 54 -21.42 6.75 -3.12
C ILE A 54 -20.79 7.12 -1.76
N PRO A 55 -21.58 7.23 -0.67
CA PRO A 55 -21.04 7.59 0.63
C PRO A 55 -20.18 6.48 1.21
N THR A 56 -18.95 6.82 1.60
CA THR A 56 -18.07 5.93 2.37
C THR A 56 -18.56 5.86 3.82
N LYS A 57 -18.69 4.65 4.38
CA LYS A 57 -19.02 4.44 5.79
C LYS A 57 -17.86 3.72 6.47
N PHE A 58 -17.64 4.01 7.76
CA PHE A 58 -16.74 3.25 8.59
C PHE A 58 -17.49 2.74 9.83
N ARG A 59 -17.16 1.53 10.26
CA ARG A 59 -17.71 0.85 11.43
C ARG A 59 -16.55 0.15 12.14
N GLN A 60 -16.26 0.56 13.37
CA GLN A 60 -15.22 -0.06 14.22
C GLN A 60 -13.84 -0.14 13.54
N GLY A 61 -13.43 0.91 12.83
CA GLY A 61 -12.12 0.97 12.16
C GLY A 61 -12.05 0.21 10.83
N LEU A 62 -13.11 -0.51 10.46
CA LEU A 62 -13.27 -1.11 9.13
C LEU A 62 -14.19 -0.22 8.28
N ARG A 63 -14.01 -0.30 6.97
CA ARG A 63 -14.91 0.31 6.01
C ARG A 63 -15.97 -0.70 5.61
#